data_AF-A2FS25-F1
#
_entry.id   AF-A2FS25-F1
#
_cell.length_a   1.000
_cell.length_b   1.000
_cell.length_c   1.000
_cell.angle_alpha   90.00
_cell.angle_beta   90.00
_cell.angle_gamma   90.00
#
_symmetry.space_group_name_H-M   'P 1'
#
loop_
_entity.id
_entity.type
_entity.pdbx_description
1 polymer ?
#
loop_
_entity_poly.entity_id
_entity_poly.type
_entity_poly.pdbx_seq_one_letter_code
_entity_poly.pdbx_strand_id
1 'polypeptide(L)'
;MYGNDEALLRDTEAGDASLIEDEPKKSCFNKKCITLSLISTVSILIGVVIGMLAAFSSTKAATTTISNQYDALPNCQIYQSFSCKNRQQSAMDSQYFDNRWNTPKRGEDRWKPGFQDMSTLAGYSQLKYSAGMKSCTFNIITKTSRKLDLTYYFDGIPQNTNSKVYDSSYNKILKVKVIAATGETLILDDIDFAWNAA
;
A
#
# COMPACT_ATOMS: atom_id res chain seq x y z
N MET A 1 -57.13 40.66 -17.80
CA MET A 1 -55.93 41.41 -18.18
C MET A 1 -55.09 40.49 -19.04
N TYR A 2 -54.74 40.96 -20.24
CA TYR A 2 -53.80 40.39 -21.22
C TYR A 2 -52.60 39.70 -20.53
N GLY A 3 -52.05 38.57 -20.95
CA GLY A 3 -51.96 37.99 -22.29
C GLY A 3 -50.47 37.76 -22.62
N ASN A 4 -50.17 36.59 -23.19
CA ASN A 4 -49.17 36.36 -24.24
C ASN A 4 -47.73 35.91 -23.91
N ASP A 5 -47.45 34.70 -24.42
CA ASP A 5 -46.41 34.35 -25.41
C ASP A 5 -45.04 33.78 -25.00
N GLU A 6 -44.69 32.78 -25.82
CA GLU A 6 -43.50 31.95 -25.95
C GLU A 6 -42.19 32.71 -26.19
N ALA A 7 -41.13 31.88 -26.18
CA ALA A 7 -39.87 32.00 -26.95
C ALA A 7 -38.73 32.77 -26.26
N LEU A 8 -37.44 32.49 -26.46
CA LEU A 8 -36.64 31.42 -27.06
C LEU A 8 -35.19 31.96 -27.00
N LEU A 9 -34.24 31.14 -26.55
CA LEU A 9 -32.80 31.12 -26.86
C LEU A 9 -31.88 32.36 -26.70
N ARG A 10 -30.76 32.05 -26.04
CA ARG A 10 -29.33 32.36 -26.36
C ARG A 10 -28.64 33.60 -25.78
N ASP A 11 -27.56 33.23 -25.07
CA ASP A 11 -26.19 33.77 -25.00
C ASP A 11 -25.97 35.14 -24.38
N THR A 12 -25.21 35.18 -23.26
CA THR A 12 -23.80 35.63 -23.22
C THR A 12 -23.31 35.74 -21.76
N GLU A 13 -22.39 34.83 -21.40
CA GLU A 13 -21.10 35.02 -20.70
C GLU A 13 -20.91 35.97 -19.49
N ALA A 14 -20.07 35.47 -18.57
CA ALA A 14 -19.30 36.16 -17.51
C ALA A 14 -20.12 36.82 -16.37
N GLY A 15 -20.09 36.36 -15.12
CA GLY A 15 -18.90 35.98 -14.35
C GLY A 15 -18.27 37.23 -13.74
N ASP A 16 -18.80 37.73 -12.62
CA ASP A 16 -17.98 38.01 -11.43
C ASP A 16 -18.86 38.36 -10.22
N ALA A 17 -18.44 37.88 -9.05
CA ALA A 17 -19.14 38.03 -7.79
C ALA A 17 -18.94 39.44 -7.22
N SER A 18 -20.04 40.10 -6.90
CA SER A 18 -20.07 41.35 -6.14
C SER A 18 -19.59 41.11 -4.70
N LEU A 19 -18.41 41.61 -4.37
CA LEU A 19 -17.99 41.87 -2.99
C LEU A 19 -18.61 43.19 -2.53
N ILE A 20 -19.38 43.09 -1.45
CA ILE A 20 -20.07 44.17 -0.75
C ILE A 20 -19.04 45.09 -0.09
N GLU A 21 -19.36 46.39 -0.18
CA GLU A 21 -18.66 47.54 0.38
C GLU A 21 -18.52 47.49 1.91
N ASP A 22 -17.40 47.98 2.43
CA ASP A 22 -17.37 48.69 3.70
C ASP A 22 -16.36 49.86 3.62
N GLU A 23 -16.90 51.07 3.72
CA GLU A 23 -16.26 52.38 3.71
C GLU A 23 -15.60 52.73 5.09
N PRO A 24 -14.88 53.86 5.23
CA PRO A 24 -13.53 53.89 5.78
C PRO A 24 -13.40 54.61 7.13
N LYS A 25 -12.25 54.42 7.83
CA LYS A 25 -11.55 55.53 8.52
C LYS A 25 -10.14 55.21 9.01
N LYS A 26 -9.23 56.07 8.54
CA LYS A 26 -8.10 56.75 9.22
C LYS A 26 -6.87 55.93 9.68
N SER A 27 -5.80 56.15 8.90
CA SER A 27 -4.50 56.70 9.31
C SER A 27 -3.77 56.04 10.48
N CYS A 28 -2.70 55.29 10.18
CA CYS A 28 -1.36 55.70 10.61
C CYS A 28 -0.27 55.04 9.76
N PHE A 29 0.59 55.87 9.18
CA PHE A 29 1.78 55.50 8.42
C PHE A 29 2.76 54.70 9.30
N ASN A 30 3.12 53.47 8.93
CA ASN A 30 4.24 52.79 9.57
C ASN A 30 4.96 51.80 8.63
N LYS A 31 6.30 51.81 8.71
CA LYS A 31 7.30 51.21 7.79
C LYS A 31 7.21 49.69 7.58
N LYS A 32 6.18 49.02 8.10
CA LYS A 32 6.00 47.55 8.07
C LYS A 32 5.20 47.04 6.87
N CYS A 33 4.48 47.89 6.14
CA CYS A 33 3.73 47.47 4.93
C CYS A 33 4.61 47.31 3.68
N ILE A 34 5.76 48.00 3.60
CA ILE A 34 6.68 47.88 2.46
C ILE A 34 7.43 46.54 2.51
N THR A 35 7.73 46.04 3.70
CA THR A 35 8.40 44.74 3.89
C THR A 35 7.51 43.54 3.52
N LEU A 36 6.18 43.64 3.64
CA LEU A 36 5.27 42.54 3.31
C LEU A 36 5.05 42.36 1.79
N SER A 37 5.07 43.46 1.02
CA SER A 37 4.91 43.41 -0.44
C SER A 37 6.15 42.83 -1.15
N LEU A 38 7.36 43.08 -0.63
CA LEU A 38 8.62 42.52 -1.16
C LEU A 38 8.81 41.03 -0.83
N ILE A 39 8.31 40.54 0.31
CA ILE A 39 8.43 39.12 0.70
C ILE A 39 7.51 38.24 -0.14
N SER A 40 6.32 38.73 -0.50
CA SER A 40 5.35 37.98 -1.31
C SER A 40 5.85 37.70 -2.72
N THR A 41 6.51 38.67 -3.38
CA THR A 41 7.01 38.52 -4.75
C THR A 41 8.25 37.63 -4.83
N VAL A 42 9.14 37.69 -3.83
CA VAL A 42 10.32 36.79 -3.73
C VAL A 42 9.89 35.34 -3.53
N SER A 43 8.83 35.09 -2.76
CA SER A 43 8.33 33.73 -2.49
C SER A 43 7.76 33.05 -3.75
N ILE A 44 7.07 33.81 -4.60
CA ILE A 44 6.50 33.29 -5.85
C ILE A 44 7.61 32.99 -6.86
N LEU A 45 8.62 33.86 -6.97
CA LEU A 45 9.76 33.64 -7.88
C LEU A 45 10.57 32.40 -7.49
N ILE A 46 10.81 32.16 -6.21
CA ILE A 46 11.52 30.96 -5.73
C ILE A 46 10.71 29.69 -6.03
N GLY A 47 9.38 29.71 -5.83
CA GLY A 47 8.50 28.57 -6.12
C GLY A 47 8.50 28.17 -7.60
N VAL A 48 8.51 29.15 -8.50
CA VAL A 48 8.56 28.90 -9.96
C VAL A 48 9.92 28.33 -10.39
N VAL A 49 11.02 28.81 -9.81
CA VAL A 49 12.38 28.30 -10.12
C VAL A 49 12.57 26.87 -9.61
N ILE A 50 12.08 26.54 -8.41
CA ILE A 50 12.13 25.16 -7.88
C ILE A 50 11.23 24.22 -8.71
N GLY A 51 10.06 24.69 -9.14
CA GLY A 51 9.17 23.93 -10.03
C GLY A 51 9.80 23.63 -11.39
N MET A 52 10.53 24.59 -11.97
CA MET A 52 11.30 24.38 -13.21
C MET A 52 12.49 23.42 -13.01
N LEU A 53 13.22 23.51 -11.89
CA LEU A 53 14.34 22.59 -11.59
C LEU A 53 13.86 21.14 -11.35
N ALA A 54 12.69 20.95 -10.74
CA ALA A 54 12.09 19.63 -10.55
C ALA A 54 11.58 19.02 -11.87
N ALA A 55 11.10 19.83 -12.82
CA ALA A 55 10.60 19.36 -14.11
C ALA A 55 11.70 18.95 -15.10
N PHE A 56 12.92 19.50 -14.99
CA PHE A 56 14.07 19.12 -15.83
C PHE A 56 14.91 17.96 -15.28
N SER A 57 14.59 17.45 -14.09
CA SER A 57 15.18 16.22 -13.57
C SER A 57 14.49 14.99 -14.16
N SER A 58 14.44 14.91 -15.50
CA SER A 58 14.18 13.66 -16.21
C SER A 58 15.40 12.77 -16.00
N THR A 59 15.40 12.04 -14.89
CA THR A 59 16.25 10.86 -14.72
C THR A 59 16.04 9.96 -15.93
N LYS A 60 17.05 9.89 -16.80
CA LYS A 60 17.12 8.86 -17.83
C LYS A 60 16.93 7.53 -17.13
N ALA A 61 15.84 6.83 -17.44
CA ALA A 61 15.67 5.45 -17.02
C ALA A 61 16.91 4.69 -17.54
N ALA A 62 17.77 4.26 -16.61
CA ALA A 62 18.84 3.36 -16.95
C ALA A 62 18.19 2.11 -17.53
N THR A 63 18.52 1.79 -18.78
CA THR A 63 18.17 0.50 -19.38
C THR A 63 18.86 -0.57 -18.57
N THR A 64 18.16 -1.14 -17.58
CA THR A 64 18.63 -2.29 -16.84
C THR A 64 18.71 -3.46 -17.82
N THR A 65 19.92 -3.80 -18.26
CA THR A 65 20.16 -5.05 -18.96
C THR A 65 19.71 -6.16 -18.03
N ILE A 66 18.67 -6.90 -18.42
CA ILE A 66 18.17 -8.03 -17.65
C ILE A 66 19.25 -9.12 -17.70
N SER A 67 20.16 -9.10 -16.72
CA SER A 67 21.02 -10.23 -16.43
C SER A 67 20.18 -11.25 -15.68
N ASN A 68 20.09 -12.47 -16.19
CA ASN A 68 19.59 -13.59 -15.41
C ASN A 68 20.46 -13.69 -14.16
N GLN A 69 19.87 -13.51 -12.97
CA GLN A 69 20.56 -13.53 -11.67
C GLN A 69 21.09 -14.90 -11.26
N TYR A 70 21.24 -15.81 -12.21
CA TYR A 70 21.80 -17.13 -11.98
C TYR A 70 23.08 -17.23 -12.77
N ASP A 71 24.20 -17.30 -12.05
CA ASP A 71 25.48 -17.64 -12.67
C ASP A 71 25.32 -18.98 -13.39
N ALA A 72 25.86 -19.07 -14.60
CA ALA A 72 25.90 -20.33 -15.32
C ALA A 72 26.77 -21.31 -14.53
N LEU A 73 26.17 -22.40 -14.05
CA LEU A 73 26.91 -23.44 -13.36
C LEU A 73 27.93 -24.08 -14.33
N PRO A 74 29.14 -24.43 -13.86
CA PRO A 74 30.16 -25.06 -14.69
C PRO A 74 29.65 -26.39 -15.27
N ASN A 75 30.12 -26.73 -16.47
CA ASN A 75 29.86 -28.02 -17.14
C ASN A 75 28.37 -28.32 -17.41
N CYS A 76 27.56 -27.32 -17.80
CA CYS A 76 26.13 -27.49 -18.11
C CYS A 76 25.32 -28.11 -16.96
N GLN A 77 25.77 -27.92 -15.72
CA GLN A 77 25.02 -28.37 -14.56
C GLN A 77 23.71 -27.60 -14.47
N ILE A 78 22.63 -28.32 -14.21
CA ILE A 78 21.35 -27.73 -13.84
C ILE A 78 21.34 -27.53 -12.32
N TYR A 79 20.69 -26.46 -11.87
CA TYR A 79 20.41 -26.30 -10.45
C TYR A 79 19.67 -27.53 -9.93
N GLN A 80 20.07 -28.01 -8.76
CA GLN A 80 19.47 -29.20 -8.17
C GLN A 80 17.98 -28.99 -8.01
N SER A 81 17.18 -29.86 -8.63
CA SER A 81 15.74 -29.78 -8.54
C SER A 81 15.27 -30.08 -7.12
N PHE A 82 14.22 -29.39 -6.70
CA PHE A 82 13.57 -29.62 -5.43
C PHE A 82 12.99 -31.04 -5.42
N SER A 83 13.68 -31.97 -4.76
CA SER A 83 13.36 -33.39 -4.76
C SER A 83 13.54 -33.97 -3.36
N CYS A 84 12.70 -34.95 -3.01
CA CYS A 84 12.90 -35.73 -1.79
C CYS A 84 14.20 -36.54 -1.92
N LYS A 85 15.01 -36.56 -0.85
CA LYS A 85 16.30 -37.26 -0.83
C LYS A 85 16.17 -38.76 -1.10
N ASN A 86 15.02 -39.36 -0.77
CA ASN A 86 14.66 -40.75 -1.05
C ASN A 86 13.13 -40.90 -1.08
N ARG A 87 12.63 -42.04 -1.60
CA ARG A 87 11.18 -42.31 -1.76
C ARG A 87 10.43 -42.46 -0.43
N GLN A 88 11.15 -42.57 0.69
CA GLN A 88 10.61 -42.83 2.02
C GLN A 88 10.47 -41.56 2.88
N GLN A 89 10.98 -40.42 2.41
CA GLN A 89 10.90 -39.15 3.13
C GLN A 89 9.94 -38.20 2.41
N SER A 90 8.82 -37.90 3.06
CA SER A 90 7.90 -36.82 2.67
C SER A 90 8.34 -35.46 3.20
N ALA A 91 9.33 -35.43 4.09
CA ALA A 91 9.87 -34.20 4.64
C ALA A 91 10.87 -33.56 3.67
N MET A 92 10.69 -32.26 3.46
CA MET A 92 11.57 -31.38 2.70
C MET A 92 12.94 -31.26 3.39
N ASP A 93 14.04 -31.40 2.63
CA ASP A 93 15.39 -31.26 3.18
C ASP A 93 15.63 -29.83 3.67
N SER A 94 16.32 -29.70 4.82
CA SER A 94 16.72 -28.45 5.46
C SER A 94 17.37 -27.44 4.50
N GLN A 95 18.17 -27.91 3.53
CA GLN A 95 18.87 -27.04 2.58
C GLN A 95 17.91 -26.19 1.71
N TYR A 96 16.66 -26.60 1.56
CA TYR A 96 15.68 -25.89 0.75
C TYR A 96 14.81 -24.91 1.55
N PHE A 97 14.94 -24.87 2.88
CA PHE A 97 14.17 -23.91 3.69
C PHE A 97 14.58 -22.47 3.42
N ASP A 98 15.85 -22.25 3.10
CA ASP A 98 16.39 -20.92 2.79
C ASP A 98 15.91 -20.40 1.43
N ASN A 99 15.51 -21.30 0.51
CA ASN A 99 14.92 -20.92 -0.78
C ASN A 99 13.57 -20.18 -0.63
N ARG A 100 12.94 -20.24 0.55
CA ARG A 100 11.71 -19.47 0.84
C ARG A 100 11.91 -17.97 0.67
N TRP A 101 13.13 -17.48 0.95
CA TRP A 101 13.42 -16.05 1.07
C TRP A 101 14.01 -15.42 -0.20
N ASN A 102 13.85 -16.08 -1.35
CA ASN A 102 14.46 -15.67 -2.62
C ASN A 102 13.66 -14.60 -3.40
N THR A 103 12.61 -14.04 -2.80
CA THR A 103 11.93 -12.89 -3.42
C THR A 103 12.80 -11.64 -3.24
N PRO A 104 12.89 -10.74 -4.24
CA PRO A 104 13.57 -9.45 -4.05
C PRO A 104 12.98 -8.69 -2.87
N LYS A 105 13.77 -7.87 -2.17
CA LYS A 105 13.26 -7.00 -1.10
C LYS A 105 12.59 -5.76 -1.70
N ARG A 106 11.72 -5.13 -0.91
CA ARG A 106 11.10 -3.86 -1.29
C ARG A 106 12.16 -2.82 -1.62
N GLY A 107 12.05 -2.23 -2.80
CA GLY A 107 13.02 -1.25 -3.31
C GLY A 107 14.21 -1.86 -4.08
N GLU A 108 14.35 -3.18 -4.11
CA GLU A 108 15.35 -3.86 -4.95
C GLU A 108 14.84 -4.04 -6.39
N ASP A 109 15.79 -4.29 -7.30
CA ASP A 109 15.48 -4.55 -8.70
C ASP A 109 14.57 -5.77 -8.86
N ARG A 110 13.63 -5.68 -9.81
CA ARG A 110 12.59 -6.69 -10.10
C ARG A 110 11.61 -6.97 -8.95
N TRP A 111 11.65 -6.22 -7.84
CA TRP A 111 10.59 -6.29 -6.84
C TRP A 111 9.24 -5.90 -7.46
N LYS A 112 8.17 -6.55 -7.02
CA LYS A 112 6.79 -6.28 -7.44
C LYS A 112 5.90 -6.11 -6.22
N PRO A 113 4.86 -5.26 -6.29
CA PRO A 113 3.92 -5.07 -5.19
C PRO A 113 3.32 -6.37 -4.62
N GLY A 114 3.05 -7.35 -5.49
CA GLY A 114 2.52 -8.65 -5.07
C GLY A 114 3.48 -9.51 -4.23
N PHE A 115 4.79 -9.25 -4.26
CA PHE A 115 5.75 -9.94 -3.38
C PHE A 115 5.70 -9.44 -1.95
N GLN A 116 5.13 -8.25 -1.73
CA GLN A 116 5.08 -7.62 -0.41
C GLN A 116 6.47 -7.64 0.25
N ASP A 117 6.59 -8.17 1.46
CA ASP A 117 7.88 -8.39 2.15
C ASP A 117 8.18 -9.88 2.36
N MET A 118 7.77 -10.75 1.41
CA MET A 118 7.93 -12.22 1.47
C MET A 118 9.38 -12.71 1.50
N SER A 119 10.35 -11.83 1.28
CA SER A 119 11.79 -12.11 1.45
C SER A 119 12.20 -12.19 2.92
N THR A 120 11.33 -11.73 3.82
CA THR A 120 11.59 -11.70 5.26
C THR A 120 10.41 -12.22 6.09
N LEU A 121 9.17 -11.92 5.69
CA LEU A 121 7.95 -12.31 6.39
C LEU A 121 6.98 -13.00 5.44
N ALA A 122 6.69 -14.27 5.70
CA ALA A 122 5.72 -15.05 4.93
C ALA A 122 4.74 -15.75 5.88
N GLY A 123 3.55 -16.07 5.39
CA GLY A 123 2.56 -16.76 6.20
C GLY A 123 1.24 -16.97 5.46
N TYR A 124 0.32 -17.65 6.12
CA TYR A 124 -1.01 -17.95 5.59
C TYR A 124 -2.03 -18.07 6.72
N SER A 125 -3.30 -17.90 6.36
CA SER A 125 -4.45 -18.11 7.22
C SER A 125 -4.85 -19.58 7.26
N GLN A 126 -5.17 -20.07 8.46
CA GLN A 126 -5.74 -21.38 8.69
C GLN A 126 -7.10 -21.22 9.37
N LEU A 127 -8.11 -21.88 8.82
CA LEU A 127 -9.46 -21.93 9.37
C LEU A 127 -9.74 -23.33 9.89
N LYS A 128 -10.25 -23.42 11.13
CA LYS A 128 -10.70 -24.69 11.72
C LYS A 128 -12.13 -24.52 12.25
N TYR A 129 -13.09 -25.08 11.53
CA TYR A 129 -14.50 -25.03 11.90
C TYR A 129 -14.85 -26.04 12.99
N SER A 130 -15.82 -25.67 13.83
CA SER A 130 -16.50 -26.59 14.73
C SER A 130 -17.54 -27.43 13.97
N ALA A 131 -18.06 -28.47 14.63
CA ALA A 131 -19.25 -29.15 14.16
C ALA A 131 -20.39 -28.14 13.91
N GLY A 132 -21.14 -28.33 12.83
CA GLY A 132 -22.22 -27.44 12.41
C GLY A 132 -21.78 -26.14 11.71
N MET A 133 -20.47 -25.88 11.56
CA MET A 133 -19.92 -24.73 10.83
C MET A 133 -20.49 -23.38 11.29
N LYS A 134 -20.85 -23.24 12.57
CA LYS A 134 -21.31 -21.97 13.18
C LYS A 134 -20.24 -21.29 14.04
N SER A 135 -19.08 -21.93 14.22
CA SER A 135 -17.90 -21.36 14.85
C SER A 135 -16.64 -21.79 14.11
N CYS A 136 -15.65 -20.89 14.05
CA CYS A 136 -14.36 -21.13 13.42
C CYS A 136 -13.23 -20.58 14.29
N THR A 137 -12.22 -21.40 14.56
CA THR A 137 -10.93 -20.93 15.06
C THR A 137 -10.09 -20.48 13.88
N PHE A 138 -9.89 -19.17 13.78
CA PHE A 138 -9.00 -18.56 12.80
C PHE A 138 -7.60 -18.44 13.38
N ASN A 139 -6.60 -18.89 12.62
CA ASN A 139 -5.19 -18.84 13.00
C ASN A 139 -4.36 -18.27 11.85
N ILE A 140 -3.25 -17.61 12.19
CA ILE A 140 -2.24 -17.20 11.22
C ILE A 140 -0.95 -17.95 11.52
N ILE A 141 -0.44 -18.64 10.50
CA ILE A 141 0.85 -19.32 10.57
C ILE A 141 1.87 -18.45 9.85
N THR A 142 2.73 -17.79 10.62
CA THR A 142 3.82 -16.96 10.10
C THR A 142 5.17 -17.66 10.20
N LYS A 143 6.05 -17.33 9.26
CA LYS A 143 7.46 -17.67 9.24
C LYS A 143 8.25 -16.42 8.94
N THR A 144 9.44 -16.32 9.51
CA THR A 144 10.33 -15.18 9.32
C THR A 144 11.75 -15.65 9.02
N SER A 145 12.49 -14.92 8.18
CA SER A 145 13.90 -15.23 7.88
C SER A 145 14.84 -14.87 9.03
N ARG A 146 14.41 -13.92 9.86
CA ARG A 146 15.05 -13.48 11.10
C ARG A 146 14.02 -13.33 12.21
N LYS A 147 14.45 -13.18 13.45
CA LYS A 147 13.54 -12.90 14.56
C LYS A 147 12.89 -11.53 14.35
N LEU A 148 11.56 -11.48 14.33
CA LEU A 148 10.74 -10.27 14.20
C LEU A 148 9.63 -10.29 15.25
N ASP A 149 9.32 -9.12 15.81
CA ASP A 149 8.15 -8.94 16.66
C ASP A 149 6.96 -8.58 15.78
N LEU A 150 5.93 -9.42 15.80
CA LEU A 150 4.79 -9.33 14.88
C LEU A 150 3.54 -8.82 15.62
N THR A 151 2.86 -7.86 15.00
CA THR A 151 1.51 -7.44 15.39
C THR A 151 0.53 -7.93 14.33
N TYR A 152 -0.54 -8.60 14.78
CA TYR A 152 -1.59 -9.11 13.91
C TYR A 152 -2.75 -8.13 13.89
N TYR A 153 -3.35 -7.90 12.73
CA TYR A 153 -4.49 -7.01 12.56
C TYR A 153 -5.65 -7.79 11.97
N PHE A 154 -6.75 -7.86 12.72
CA PHE A 154 -8.02 -8.43 12.27
C PHE A 154 -9.00 -7.28 12.10
N ASP A 155 -9.47 -7.05 10.88
CA ASP A 155 -10.28 -5.88 10.50
C ASP A 155 -9.66 -4.54 10.93
N GLY A 156 -8.33 -4.46 10.86
CA GLY A 156 -7.58 -3.26 11.27
C GLY A 156 -7.39 -3.09 12.77
N ILE A 157 -7.93 -3.98 13.61
CA ILE A 157 -7.73 -3.96 15.06
C ILE A 157 -6.48 -4.76 15.43
N PRO A 158 -5.47 -4.15 16.09
CA PRO A 158 -4.26 -4.84 16.49
C PRO A 158 -4.53 -5.91 17.55
N GLN A 159 -3.83 -7.03 17.45
CA GLN A 159 -3.90 -8.20 18.31
C GLN A 159 -2.48 -8.69 18.62
N ASN A 160 -2.28 -9.11 19.88
CA ASN A 160 -1.02 -9.72 20.32
C ASN A 160 -0.99 -11.24 20.06
N THR A 161 -2.12 -11.83 19.66
CA THR A 161 -2.26 -13.25 19.35
C THR A 161 -2.48 -13.44 17.86
N ASN A 162 -1.92 -14.53 17.32
CA ASN A 162 -2.11 -14.94 15.93
C ASN A 162 -3.42 -15.73 15.71
N SER A 163 -4.29 -15.79 16.71
CA SER A 163 -5.49 -16.63 16.74
C SER A 163 -6.67 -15.88 17.32
N LYS A 164 -7.86 -16.13 16.77
CA LYS A 164 -9.14 -15.65 17.29
C LYS A 164 -10.27 -16.60 16.87
N VAL A 165 -11.24 -16.77 17.77
CA VAL A 165 -12.47 -17.51 17.47
C VAL A 165 -13.52 -16.54 16.93
N TYR A 166 -14.14 -16.92 15.83
CA TYR A 166 -15.31 -16.27 15.25
C TYR A 166 -16.50 -17.21 15.32
N ASP A 167 -17.69 -16.63 15.33
CA ASP A 167 -18.95 -17.36 15.26
C ASP A 167 -19.89 -16.70 14.24
N SER A 168 -21.06 -17.31 14.04
CA SER A 168 -22.05 -16.86 13.06
C SER A 168 -22.61 -15.45 13.30
N SER A 169 -22.30 -14.78 14.41
CA SER A 169 -22.60 -13.35 14.57
C SER A 169 -21.72 -12.46 13.70
N TYR A 170 -20.56 -12.96 13.26
CA TYR A 170 -19.66 -12.24 12.36
C TYR A 170 -20.05 -12.52 10.91
N ASN A 171 -20.72 -11.56 10.27
CA ASN A 171 -21.30 -11.70 8.92
C ASN A 171 -20.59 -10.84 7.85
N LYS A 172 -19.30 -10.53 8.08
CA LYS A 172 -18.48 -9.72 7.19
C LYS A 172 -17.36 -10.56 6.58
N ILE A 173 -16.65 -9.98 5.61
CA ILE A 173 -15.40 -10.52 5.09
C ILE A 173 -14.27 -10.04 6.01
N LEU A 174 -13.53 -11.00 6.58
CA LEU A 174 -12.43 -10.73 7.49
C LEU A 174 -11.18 -10.31 6.73
N LYS A 175 -10.67 -9.12 7.04
CA LYS A 175 -9.43 -8.60 6.50
C LYS A 175 -8.28 -8.83 7.46
N VAL A 176 -7.18 -9.33 6.91
CA VAL A 176 -6.04 -9.77 7.74
C VAL A 176 -4.74 -9.15 7.25
N LYS A 177 -4.02 -8.55 8.19
CA LYS A 177 -2.70 -7.97 7.94
C LYS A 177 -1.77 -8.27 9.12
N VAL A 178 -0.50 -8.53 8.83
CA VAL A 178 0.56 -8.68 9.83
C VAL A 178 1.60 -7.59 9.56
N ILE A 179 2.05 -6.93 10.62
CA ILE A 179 3.10 -5.92 10.54
C ILE A 179 4.19 -6.28 11.56
N ALA A 180 5.43 -6.36 11.10
CA ALA A 180 6.58 -6.46 11.97
C ALA A 180 6.94 -5.09 12.56
N ALA A 181 7.50 -5.05 13.77
CA ALA A 181 7.97 -3.81 14.40
C ALA A 181 8.99 -3.02 13.53
N THR A 182 9.71 -3.72 12.66
CA THR A 182 10.68 -3.16 11.69
C THR A 182 10.03 -2.65 10.38
N GLY A 183 8.72 -2.84 10.20
CA GLY A 183 7.94 -2.27 9.11
C GLY A 183 7.55 -3.23 7.99
N GLU A 184 8.03 -4.49 7.99
CA GLU A 184 7.63 -5.50 7.02
C GLU A 184 6.14 -5.84 7.16
N THR A 185 5.50 -6.02 6.02
CA THR A 185 4.05 -6.20 5.90
C THR A 185 3.71 -7.49 5.19
N LEU A 186 2.68 -8.17 5.71
CA LEU A 186 2.05 -9.32 5.09
C LEU A 186 0.53 -9.14 5.14
N ILE A 187 -0.06 -8.84 4.01
CA ILE A 187 -1.50 -8.79 3.75
C ILE A 187 -1.88 -10.17 3.23
N LEU A 188 -2.82 -10.81 3.91
CA LEU A 188 -3.36 -12.10 3.53
C LEU A 188 -4.67 -11.92 2.76
N ASP A 189 -5.07 -12.97 2.06
CA ASP A 189 -6.35 -12.99 1.34
C ASP A 189 -7.53 -12.77 2.29
N ASP A 190 -8.55 -12.11 1.75
CA ASP A 190 -9.80 -11.86 2.44
C ASP A 190 -10.51 -13.19 2.78
N ILE A 191 -10.99 -13.29 4.01
CA ILE A 191 -11.60 -14.53 4.52
C ILE A 191 -13.11 -14.39 4.58
N ASP A 192 -13.79 -15.20 3.78
CA ASP A 192 -15.23 -15.40 3.88
C ASP A 192 -15.55 -16.68 4.67
N PHE A 193 -16.36 -16.53 5.71
CA PHE A 193 -16.70 -17.66 6.57
C PHE A 193 -17.84 -18.47 5.99
N ALA A 194 -17.81 -19.79 6.18
CA ALA A 194 -18.76 -20.70 5.54
C ALA A 194 -20.24 -20.43 5.89
N TRP A 195 -20.53 -19.84 7.05
CA TRP A 195 -21.89 -19.47 7.43
C TRP A 195 -22.42 -18.22 6.72
N ASN A 196 -21.58 -17.44 6.03
CA ASN A 196 -22.01 -16.27 5.27
C ASN A 196 -22.68 -16.66 3.93
N ALA A 197 -22.39 -17.86 3.43
CA ALA A 197 -23.00 -18.41 2.21
C ALA A 197 -24.30 -19.20 2.49
N ALA A 198 -24.69 -19.33 3.77
CA ALA A 198 -25.79 -20.18 4.23
C ALA A 198 -27.09 -19.40 4.46
#